data_AF-A0A090D044-F1
#
_entry.id   AF-A0A090D044-F1
#
_cell.length_a   1.000
_cell.length_b   1.000
_cell.length_c   1.000
_cell.angle_alpha   90.00
_cell.angle_beta   90.00
_cell.angle_gamma   90.00
#
_symmetry.space_group_name_H-M   'P 1'
#
loop_
_entity.id
_entity.type
_entity.pdbx_description
1 polymer ?
#
loop_
_entity_poly.entity_id
_entity_poly.type
_entity_poly.pdbx_seq_one_letter_code
_entity_poly.pdbx_strand_id
1 'polypeptide(L)' 'MKKGDHTFKIQISYEKCPFCGFINENRDPFSYHNGFYTKEVECFRCGKHFEKQKLLTRIGPIFGEAESAEVDWED' A
#
# COMPACT_ATOMS: atom_id res chain seq x y z
N MET A 1 1.80 -34.54 -7.84
CA MET A 1 1.17 -33.24 -8.18
C MET A 1 1.76 -32.19 -7.24
N LYS A 2 2.56 -31.24 -7.75
CA LYS A 2 3.07 -30.13 -6.93
C LYS A 2 1.89 -29.17 -6.70
N LYS A 3 1.48 -28.95 -5.45
CA LYS A 3 0.52 -27.87 -5.12
C LYS A 3 1.14 -26.57 -5.62
N GLY A 4 0.45 -25.88 -6.52
CA GLY A 4 0.90 -24.57 -6.96
C GLY A 4 0.74 -23.58 -5.82
N ASP A 5 1.84 -22.95 -5.39
CA ASP A 5 1.87 -21.98 -4.30
C ASP A 5 1.53 -20.55 -4.78
N HIS A 6 0.70 -20.45 -5.82
CA HIS A 6 0.39 -19.17 -6.46
C HIS A 6 -0.86 -18.53 -5.83
N THR A 7 -0.79 -18.27 -4.52
CA THR A 7 -1.74 -17.35 -3.89
C THR A 7 -1.25 -15.92 -4.15
N PHE A 8 -1.68 -15.32 -5.26
CA PHE A 8 -1.40 -13.90 -5.51
C PHE A 8 -2.10 -13.07 -4.43
N LYS A 9 -1.33 -12.27 -3.69
CA LYS A 9 -1.91 -11.32 -2.71
C LYS A 9 -2.66 -10.24 -3.48
N ILE A 10 -3.99 -10.33 -3.48
CA ILE A 10 -4.84 -9.28 -4.04
C ILE A 10 -4.99 -8.18 -2.99
N GLN A 11 -4.49 -6.99 -3.29
CA GLN A 11 -4.71 -5.80 -2.46
C GLN A 11 -5.76 -4.92 -3.14
N ILE A 12 -6.91 -4.72 -2.48
CA ILE A 12 -7.99 -3.85 -2.96
C ILE A 12 -8.09 -2.67 -2.00
N SER A 13 -8.30 -1.48 -2.57
CA SER A 13 -8.50 -0.24 -1.83
C SER A 13 -9.69 0.53 -2.39
N TYR A 14 -10.36 1.30 -1.53
CA TYR A 14 -11.53 2.09 -1.89
C TYR A 14 -11.26 3.56 -1.67
N GLU A 15 -11.32 4.35 -2.74
CA GLU A 15 -10.91 5.75 -2.73
C GLU A 15 -12.06 6.68 -3.10
N LYS A 16 -12.50 7.45 -2.10
CA LYS A 16 -13.50 8.49 -2.32
C LYS A 16 -12.90 9.64 -3.13
N CYS A 17 -13.52 9.93 -4.27
CA CYS A 17 -13.20 11.04 -5.13
C CYS A 17 -13.52 12.38 -4.40
N PRO A 18 -12.56 13.31 -4.32
CA PRO A 18 -12.77 14.59 -3.66
C PRO A 18 -13.69 15.52 -4.45
N PHE A 19 -13.86 15.30 -5.76
CA PHE A 19 -14.61 16.19 -6.64
C PHE A 19 -16.09 15.85 -6.74
N CYS A 20 -16.44 14.55 -6.79
CA CYS A 20 -17.82 14.10 -6.97
C CYS A 20 -18.32 13.16 -5.87
N GLY A 21 -17.46 12.81 -4.90
CA GLY A 21 -17.81 11.96 -3.76
C GLY A 21 -17.97 10.47 -4.06
N PHE A 22 -17.80 10.04 -5.33
CA PHE A 22 -17.89 8.64 -5.73
C PHE A 22 -16.74 7.80 -5.15
N ILE A 23 -17.03 6.54 -4.78
CA ILE A 23 -16.05 5.61 -4.21
C ILE A 23 -15.50 4.72 -5.34
N ASN A 24 -14.20 4.82 -5.61
CA ASN A 24 -13.53 4.04 -6.66
C ASN A 24 -12.85 2.81 -6.04
N GLU A 25 -13.09 1.63 -6.61
CA GLU A 25 -12.28 0.44 -6.32
C GLU A 25 -10.96 0.54 -7.09
N ASN A 26 -9.83 0.44 -6.39
CA ASN A 26 -8.51 0.47 -7.00
C ASN A 26 -7.68 -0.71 -6.48
N ARG A 27 -7.11 -1.48 -7.41
CA ARG A 27 -6.29 -2.69 -7.17
C ARG A 27 -4.80 -2.44 -7.37
N ASP A 28 -4.43 -1.25 -7.81
CA ASP A 28 -3.06 -0.87 -8.02
C ASP A 28 -2.37 -0.64 -6.66
N PRO A 29 -1.12 -1.09 -6.53
CA PRO A 29 -0.35 -0.89 -5.31
C PRO A 29 0.03 0.58 -5.15
N PHE A 30 0.37 0.97 -3.92
CA PHE A 30 1.01 2.25 -3.69
C PHE A 30 2.50 2.19 -4.06
N SER A 31 3.01 3.26 -4.63
CA SER A 31 4.43 3.47 -4.91
C SER A 31 5.07 4.32 -3.82
N TYR A 32 6.33 4.06 -3.48
CA TYR A 32 7.04 4.84 -2.47
C TYR A 32 7.74 6.04 -3.10
N HIS A 33 7.44 7.25 -2.59
CA HIS A 33 8.07 8.50 -2.99
C HIS A 33 8.30 9.39 -1.77
N ASN A 34 9.56 9.79 -1.51
CA ASN A 34 9.94 10.78 -0.50
C ASN A 34 9.36 10.54 0.91
N GLY A 35 9.27 9.29 1.38
CA GLY A 35 8.74 8.97 2.71
C GLY A 35 7.22 8.71 2.74
N PHE A 36 6.56 8.80 1.59
CA PHE A 36 5.13 8.57 1.44
C PHE A 36 4.87 7.41 0.49
N TYR A 37 3.86 6.61 0.80
CA TYR A 37 3.25 5.72 -0.18
C TYR A 37 2.19 6.52 -0.93
N THR A 38 2.43 6.78 -2.21
CA THR A 38 1.50 7.52 -3.07
C THR A 38 0.89 6.62 -4.12
N LYS A 39 -0.32 6.96 -4.56
CA LYS A 39 -0.93 6.37 -5.75
C LYS A 39 -1.79 7.41 -6.44
N GLU A 40 -1.82 7.34 -7.76
CA GLU A 40 -2.71 8.14 -8.58
C GLU A 40 -4.01 7.37 -8.83
N VAL A 41 -5.13 8.06 -8.77
CA VAL A 41 -6.45 7.46 -8.96
C VAL A 41 -7.25 8.32 -9.93
N GLU A 42 -7.72 7.70 -11.00
CA GLU A 42 -8.73 8.29 -11.86
C GLU A 42 -10.13 7.93 -11.32
N CYS A 43 -11.00 8.93 -11.21
CA CYS A 43 -12.38 8.66 -10.82
C CYS A 43 -13.21 8.12 -11.99
N PHE A 44 -13.75 6.90 -11.86
CA PHE A 44 -14.60 6.27 -12.89
C PHE A 44 -15.87 7.05 -13.23
N ARG A 45 -16.33 7.94 -12.35
CA ARG A 45 -17.53 8.74 -12.57
C ARG A 45 -17.26 10.07 -13.26
N CYS A 46 -16.23 10.79 -12.84
CA CYS A 46 -15.99 12.16 -13.32
C CYS A 46 -14.70 12.34 -14.12
N GLY A 47 -13.90 11.27 -14.32
CA GLY A 47 -12.64 11.28 -15.08
C GLY A 47 -11.52 12.14 -14.49
N LYS A 48 -11.73 12.69 -13.29
CA LYS A 48 -10.72 13.53 -12.63
C LYS A 48 -9.70 12.65 -11.92
N HIS A 49 -8.44 13.06 -12.05
CA HIS A 49 -7.31 12.43 -11.40
C HIS A 49 -7.09 13.05 -10.02
N PHE A 50 -6.74 12.24 -9.05
CA PHE A 50 -6.34 12.69 -7.72
C PHE A 50 -5.31 11.75 -7.11
N GLU A 51 -4.44 12.30 -6.26
CA GLU A 51 -3.44 11.52 -5.55
C GLU A 51 -3.96 11.08 -4.17
N LYS A 52 -3.58 9.88 -3.77
CA LYS A 52 -3.74 9.36 -2.41
C LYS A 52 -2.38 9.09 -1.80
N GLN A 53 -2.16 9.65 -0.62
CA GLN A 53 -0.94 9.47 0.14
C GLN A 53 -1.23 8.70 1.43
N LYS A 54 -0.36 7.75 1.77
CA LYS A 54 -0.30 7.05 3.04
C LYS A 54 1.07 7.32 3.67
N LEU A 55 1.07 7.86 4.88
CA LEU A 55 2.30 8.08 5.64
C LEU A 55 2.95 6.74 5.95
N LEU A 56 4.27 6.67 5.80
CA LEU A 56 5.06 5.55 6.31
C LEU A 56 5.12 5.66 7.84
N THR A 57 4.14 5.10 8.56
CA THR A 57 4.25 4.93 10.01
C THR A 57 5.29 3.86 10.30
N ARG A 58 6.58 4.22 10.25
CA ARG A 58 7.61 3.52 11.01
C ARG A 58 7.64 4.15 12.38
N ILE A 59 6.70 3.71 13.20
CA ILE A 59 6.93 3.76 14.62
C ILE A 59 7.56 2.40 14.95
N GLY A 60 8.90 2.34 14.90
CA GLY A 60 9.63 1.35 15.71
C GLY A 60 9.27 1.55 17.19
N PRO A 61 9.69 0.68 18.12
CA PRO A 61 9.23 0.78 19.50
C PRO A 61 9.46 2.21 20.01
N ILE A 62 8.36 2.96 20.26
CA ILE A 62 8.46 4.30 20.86
C ILE A 62 9.08 4.15 22.26
N PHE A 63 8.82 3.02 22.89
CA PHE A 63 9.44 2.54 24.12
C PHE A 63 9.74 1.04 23.94
N GLY A 64 10.98 0.61 24.18
CA GLY A 64 11.44 -0.78 24.07
C GLY A 64 12.63 -0.94 23.10
N GLU A 65 13.48 -1.95 23.34
CA GLU A 65 14.56 -2.30 22.43
C GLU A 65 14.00 -2.90 21.14
N ALA A 66 14.54 -2.47 20.00
CA ALA A 66 14.20 -3.05 18.72
C ALA A 66 14.69 -4.50 18.67
N GLU A 67 13.83 -5.42 18.25
CA GLU A 67 14.24 -6.81 18.01
C GLU A 67 15.39 -6.80 16.99
N SER A 68 16.53 -7.37 17.39
CA SER A 68 17.65 -7.56 16.48
C SER A 68 17.19 -8.48 15.37
N ALA A 69 17.36 -8.06 14.12
CA ALA A 69 17.19 -8.97 13.00
C ALA A 69 18.20 -10.10 13.17
N GLU A 70 17.74 -11.26 13.64
CA GLU A 70 18.54 -12.48 13.63
C GLU A 70 18.77 -12.83 12.16
N VAL A 71 19.99 -12.58 11.70
CA VAL A 71 20.46 -13.00 10.39
C VAL A 71 21.26 -14.27 10.62
N ASP A 72 20.61 -15.42 10.45
CA ASP A 72 21.28 -16.70 10.30
C ASP A 72 21.93 -16.73 8.92
N TRP A 73 23.19 -16.26 8.85
CA TRP A 73 24.05 -16.53 7.72
C TRP A 73 24.63 -17.94 7.91
N GLU A 74 23.94 -18.96 7.39
CA GLU A 74 24.56 -20.28 7.20
C GLU A 74 25.49 -20.21 5.97
N ASP A 75 26.76 -20.58 6.18
CA ASP A 75 27.86 -20.64 5.18
C ASP A 75 27.70 -21.78 4.14
#